data_AF-A0A1E3XDM8-F1
#
_entry.id   AF-A0A1E3XDM8-F1
#
_cell.length_a   1.000
_cell.length_b   1.000
_cell.length_c   1.000
_cell.angle_alpha   90.00
_cell.angle_beta   90.00
_cell.angle_gamma   90.00
#
_symmetry.space_group_name_H-M   'P 1'
#
loop_
_entity.id
_entity.type
_entity.pdbx_description
1 polymer ?
#
loop_
_entity_poly.entity_id
_entity_poly.type
_entity_poly.pdbx_seq_one_letter_code
_entity_poly.pdbx_strand_id
1 'polypeptide(L)' 'MTEHKVVKLVEAYESIVAYSYYWLRPNNSIIIGWDNAPHHKEMETFPHHRHIGKNIEPSQQTNIREVMEFIRDFFS' A
#
# COMPACT_ATOMS: atom_id res chain seq x y z
N MET A 1 30.48 29.93 -11.28
CA MET A 1 29.08 29.53 -11.52
C MET A 1 29.09 28.01 -11.57
N THR A 2 28.64 27.35 -10.51
CA THR A 2 28.70 25.89 -10.41
C THR A 2 27.34 25.34 -10.76
N GLU A 3 27.23 24.62 -11.88
CA GLU A 3 26.00 23.90 -12.25
C GLU A 3 25.68 22.86 -11.19
N HIS A 4 24.50 22.99 -10.58
CA HIS A 4 23.96 21.98 -9.68
C HIS A 4 23.23 20.95 -10.54
N LYS A 5 23.87 19.80 -10.76
CA LYS A 5 23.25 18.67 -11.44
C LYS A 5 22.23 18.05 -10.48
N VAL A 6 20.95 18.35 -10.67
CA VAL A 6 19.88 17.62 -9.99
C VAL A 6 19.79 16.24 -10.63
N VAL A 7 20.44 15.25 -10.03
CA VAL A 7 20.32 13.86 -10.46
C VAL A 7 19.01 13.32 -9.89
N LYS A 8 17.95 13.31 -10.71
CA LYS A 8 16.72 12.60 -10.37
C LYS A 8 16.91 11.13 -10.75
N LEU A 9 17.43 10.34 -9.83
CA LEU A 9 17.45 8.88 -9.94
C LEU A 9 16.02 8.39 -9.75
N VAL A 10 15.30 8.18 -10.84
CA VAL A 10 14.08 7.37 -10.85
C VAL A 10 14.46 6.09 -11.57
N GLU A 11 15.00 5.13 -10.83
CA GLU A 11 15.05 3.76 -11.31
C GLU A 11 13.59 3.29 -11.40
N ALA A 12 13.07 3.23 -12.61
CA ALA A 12 11.79 2.61 -12.88
C ALA A 12 11.97 1.11 -12.62
N TYR A 13 11.64 0.66 -11.40
CA TYR A 13 11.53 -0.77 -11.12
C TYR A 13 10.42 -1.33 -12.03
N GLU A 14 10.74 -2.39 -12.79
CA GLU A 14 9.77 -3.08 -13.66
C GLU A 14 8.61 -3.71 -12.86
N SER A 15 8.77 -3.86 -11.55
CA SER A 15 7.77 -4.39 -10.62
C SER A 15 7.73 -3.60 -9.31
N ILE A 16 6.55 -3.55 -8.69
CA ILE A 16 6.37 -2.92 -7.37
C ILE A 16 7.06 -3.80 -6.32
N VAL A 17 8.16 -3.29 -5.74
CA VAL A 17 8.93 -3.99 -4.70
C VAL A 17 8.25 -3.84 -3.33
N ALA A 18 7.65 -2.69 -3.06
CA ALA A 18 6.95 -2.40 -1.83
C ALA A 18 5.80 -1.40 -2.07
N TYR A 19 4.69 -1.56 -1.36
CA TYR A 19 3.58 -0.61 -1.32
C TYR A 19 2.91 -0.61 0.04
N SER A 20 2.23 0.49 0.33
CA SER A 20 1.45 0.65 1.54
C SER A 20 0.39 1.74 1.34
N TYR A 21 -0.88 1.36 1.47
CA TYR A 21 -2.03 2.25 1.32
C TYR A 21 -2.91 2.13 2.56
N TYR A 22 -3.11 3.22 3.31
CA TYR A 22 -3.96 3.21 4.50
C TYR A 22 -5.03 4.28 4.44
N TRP A 23 -6.26 3.89 4.73
CA TRP A 23 -7.35 4.80 5.05
C TRP A 23 -7.48 4.93 6.57
N LEU A 24 -7.27 6.14 7.07
CA LEU A 24 -7.19 6.45 8.50
C LEU A 24 -8.36 7.34 8.94
N ARG A 25 -8.73 7.23 10.22
CA ARG A 25 -9.56 8.21 10.92
C ARG A 25 -8.74 9.46 11.29
N PRO A 26 -9.39 10.59 11.66
CA PRO A 26 -8.69 11.80 12.13
C PRO A 26 -7.77 11.58 13.33
N ASN A 27 -8.01 10.54 14.14
CA ASN A 27 -7.17 10.16 15.27
C ASN A 27 -6.05 9.17 14.89
N ASN A 28 -5.76 9.01 13.60
CA ASN A 28 -4.77 8.10 13.02
C ASN A 28 -5.04 6.60 13.23
N SER A 29 -6.22 6.22 13.72
CA SER A 29 -6.60 4.79 13.76
C SER A 29 -6.94 4.27 12.36
N ILE A 30 -6.52 3.03 12.08
CA ILE A 30 -6.76 2.37 10.79
C ILE A 30 -8.25 2.07 10.63
N ILE A 31 -8.83 2.51 9.51
CA ILE A 31 -10.11 2.00 9.01
C ILE A 31 -9.83 0.72 8.25
N ILE A 32 -8.99 0.81 7.21
CA ILE A 32 -8.46 -0.29 6.43
C ILE A 32 -7.11 0.09 5.82
N GLY A 33 -6.23 -0.87 5.57
CA GLY A 33 -5.05 -0.64 4.74
C GLY A 33 -4.54 -1.89 4.06
N TRP A 34 -3.70 -1.72 3.04
CA TRP A 34 -3.12 -2.77 2.23
C TRP A 34 -1.64 -2.52 2.07
N ASP A 35 -0.83 -3.56 2.26
CA ASP A 35 0.61 -3.50 2.11
C ASP A 35 1.16 -4.86 1.69
N ASN A 36 2.44 -4.88 1.34
CA ASN A 36 3.22 -6.09 1.25
C ASN A 36 4.43 -5.98 2.19
N ALA A 37 4.70 -7.05 2.91
CA ALA A 37 5.85 -7.07 3.81
C ALA A 37 6.32 -8.51 4.07
N PRO A 38 7.60 -8.73 4.45
CA PRO A 38 8.20 -10.07 4.54
C PRO A 38 7.83 -10.83 5.82
N HIS A 39 6.65 -10.54 6.39
CA HIS A 39 6.07 -11.21 7.56
C HIS A 39 4.70 -11.82 7.19
N HIS A 40 4.12 -12.65 8.06
CA HIS A 40 2.90 -13.42 7.78
C HIS A 40 3.01 -14.45 6.64
N LYS A 41 4.10 -15.24 6.65
CA LYS A 41 4.38 -16.26 5.63
C LYS A 41 3.35 -17.40 5.56
N GLU A 42 2.56 -17.54 6.62
CA GLU A 42 1.46 -18.49 6.72
C GLU A 42 0.22 -18.10 5.90
N MET A 43 0.11 -16.84 5.44
CA MET A 43 -1.04 -16.40 4.66
C MET A 43 -0.95 -16.86 3.22
N GLU A 44 -2.10 -17.27 2.66
CA GLU A 44 -2.23 -17.70 1.26
C GLU A 44 -1.77 -16.62 0.27
N THR A 45 -1.94 -15.35 0.62
CA THR A 45 -1.60 -14.21 -0.23
C THR A 45 -0.23 -13.60 0.05
N PHE A 46 0.63 -14.24 0.85
CA PHE A 46 1.95 -13.72 1.20
C PHE A 46 2.74 -13.27 -0.05
N PRO A 47 3.37 -12.08 -0.05
CA PRO A 47 3.57 -11.14 1.06
C PRO A 47 2.41 -10.14 1.29
N HIS A 48 1.35 -10.23 0.50
CA HIS A 48 0.25 -9.28 0.46
C HIS A 48 -0.78 -9.57 1.53
N HIS A 49 -1.22 -8.52 2.21
CA HIS A 49 -2.28 -8.59 3.21
C HIS A 49 -2.99 -7.25 3.33
N ARG A 50 -4.10 -7.25 4.06
CA ARG A 50 -4.80 -6.04 4.46
C ARG A 50 -5.00 -6.00 5.96
N HIS A 51 -4.96 -4.79 6.51
CA HIS A 51 -5.28 -4.50 7.90
C HIS A 51 -6.70 -3.97 8.01
N ILE A 52 -7.55 -4.56 8.85
CA ILE A 52 -8.88 -4.03 9.19
C ILE A 52 -8.93 -3.78 10.69
N GLY A 53 -8.81 -2.50 11.08
CA GLY A 53 -8.60 -2.14 12.48
C GLY A 53 -7.31 -2.76 13.05
N LYS A 54 -7.45 -3.76 13.93
CA LYS A 54 -6.32 -4.51 14.53
C LYS A 54 -6.11 -5.89 13.89
N ASN A 55 -7.00 -6.30 12.99
CA ASN A 55 -6.94 -7.62 12.35
C ASN A 55 -6.10 -7.54 11.08
N ILE A 56 -5.46 -8.66 10.75
CA ILE A 56 -4.73 -8.85 9.50
C ILE A 56 -5.43 -9.96 8.72
N GLU A 57 -5.77 -9.69 7.48
CA GLU A 57 -6.51 -10.61 6.62
C GLU A 57 -5.78 -10.81 5.28
N PRO A 58 -5.90 -12.00 4.66
CA PRO A 58 -5.41 -12.21 3.31
C PRO A 58 -5.99 -11.19 2.32
N SER A 59 -5.16 -10.70 1.41
CA SER A 59 -5.54 -9.82 0.32
C SER A 59 -4.55 -10.02 -0.82
N GLN A 60 -5.03 -10.05 -2.05
CA GLN A 60 -4.15 -10.01 -3.21
C GLN A 60 -3.38 -8.69 -3.26
N GLN A 61 -2.30 -8.68 -4.06
CA GLN A 61 -1.61 -7.44 -4.40
C GLN A 61 -2.61 -6.41 -4.93
N THR A 62 -2.49 -5.17 -4.48
CA THR A 62 -3.36 -4.08 -4.92
C THR A 62 -2.56 -2.88 -5.43
N ASN A 63 -3.25 -1.93 -6.03
CA ASN A 63 -2.72 -0.66 -6.49
C ASN A 63 -3.62 0.50 -6.05
N ILE A 64 -3.12 1.73 -6.16
CA ILE A 64 -3.85 2.92 -5.72
C ILE A 64 -5.20 3.10 -6.44
N ARG A 65 -5.34 2.66 -7.71
CA ARG A 65 -6.60 2.79 -8.44
C ARG A 65 -7.68 1.94 -7.79
N GLU A 66 -7.39 0.66 -7.52
CA GLU A 66 -8.31 -0.26 -6.84
C GLU A 66 -8.68 0.24 -5.44
N VAL A 67 -7.72 0.78 -4.69
CA VAL A 67 -7.98 1.38 -3.37
C VAL A 67 -8.94 2.57 -3.48
N MET A 68 -8.74 3.46 -4.46
CA MET A 68 -9.65 4.59 -4.67
C MET A 68 -11.04 4.17 -5.16
N GLU A 69 -11.13 3.11 -5.96
CA GLU A 69 -12.39 2.49 -6.37
C GLU A 69 -13.13 1.92 -5.16
N PHE A 70 -12.45 1.18 -4.29
CA PHE A 70 -13.01 0.68 -3.02
C PHE A 70 -13.55 1.83 -2.16
N ILE A 71 -12.79 2.91 -2.00
CA ILE A 71 -13.20 4.06 -1.18
C ILE A 71 -14.42 4.75 -1.81
N ARG A 72 -14.45 4.93 -3.13
CA ARG A 72 -15.60 5.51 -3.84
C ARG A 72 -16.85 4.65 -3.63
N ASP A 73 -16.72 3.35 -3.80
CA ASP A 73 -17.85 2.41 -3.71
C ASP A 73 -18.38 2.31 -2.27
N PHE A 74 -17.53 2.51 -1.26
CA PHE A 74 -17.94 2.61 0.15
C PHE A 74 -18.89 3.79 0.42
N PHE A 75 -18.80 4.88 -0.35
CA PHE A 75 -19.67 6.05 -0.22
C PHE A 75 -20.91 6.02 -1.13
N SER A 76 -21.08 4.98 -1.94
CA SER A 76 -22.21 4.81 -2.86
C SER A 76 -23.36 4.07 -2.19
#